data_AF-A0A916FXS2-F1
#
_entry.id   AF-A0A916FXS2-F1
#
_cell.length_a   1.000
_cell.length_b   1.000
_cell.length_c   1.000
_cell.angle_alpha   90.00
_cell.angle_beta   90.00
_cell.angle_gamma   90.00
#
_symmetry.space_group_name_H-M   'P 1'
#
loop_
_entity.id
_entity.type
_entity.pdbx_description
1 polymer ?
#
loop_
_entity_poly.entity_id
_entity_poly.type
_entity_poly.pdbx_seq_one_letter_code
_entity_poly.pdbx_strand_id
1 'polypeptide(L)'
;MELTCWGATGNVTGSMHLLRAAGRRVLLDCGLFQGSWAEAFQRNHDLPFPANELFAVILSHAHLDHCGNLPSLVNAGYSGPIYCTPATRDLAVTMLRDAAHIQEADAEYINFRHRRKGEAPKAIPLYTQADAERVNHQLISVPYQTWMPLGEHIRFMFLDAGHILGSAIVVIQAEEGNGSRQFCFSGDLGRKHPRILRERDLVEEMDFLLIESTYGNRQHDSADRMEDEFVSVVKEAVERSARVLIPAFAIGRTQEIVYILHDLQVRGAIPDIPMFVDSPLAVDVTEVYRIHAECFNDETRGLLFKHEDPFGLKRLQYVREREASVAINQVTEACIIIAGAGMCEGGRIRHHLVQSIGDAKHTILIVSYQAVNTLGRRLADRETKVKIFGEEYKRRARVKILNGLSAHADSSELVEWVSAGTRKLKRAFVVHGEEQQSLFLADKLRGLGIPDVSVPQRGQTFSLDA
;
A
#
# COMPACT_ATOMS: atom_id res chain seq x y z
N MET A 1 -11.62 -1.02 28.09
CA MET A 1 -10.67 -0.68 26.99
C MET A 1 -10.85 0.76 26.54
N GLU A 2 -9.80 1.35 25.98
CA GLU A 2 -9.79 2.70 25.41
C GLU A 2 -9.07 2.71 24.05
N LEU A 3 -9.63 3.41 23.06
CA LEU A 3 -9.02 3.60 21.74
C LEU A 3 -8.71 5.09 21.53
N THR A 4 -7.47 5.42 21.13
CA THR A 4 -7.09 6.75 20.64
C THR A 4 -6.62 6.67 19.20
N CYS A 5 -7.21 7.46 18.30
CA CYS A 5 -6.81 7.49 16.89
C CYS A 5 -5.85 8.65 16.61
N TRP A 6 -4.57 8.38 16.30
CA TRP A 6 -3.55 9.40 16.08
C TRP A 6 -3.25 9.72 14.61
N GLY A 7 -3.66 8.84 13.71
CA GLY A 7 -3.42 8.99 12.29
C GLY A 7 -4.47 8.29 11.43
N ALA A 8 -4.38 8.45 10.12
CA ALA A 8 -5.41 8.03 9.15
C ALA A 8 -6.85 8.50 9.51
N THR A 9 -7.00 9.62 10.21
CA THR A 9 -8.31 10.22 10.53
C THR A 9 -8.62 11.35 9.54
N GLY A 10 -9.61 11.17 8.68
CA GLY A 10 -9.95 12.14 7.62
C GLY A 10 -8.92 12.23 6.50
N ASN A 11 -7.98 11.28 6.42
CA ASN A 11 -7.00 11.11 5.36
C ASN A 11 -6.57 9.64 5.25
N VAL A 12 -5.80 9.30 4.22
CA VAL A 12 -5.36 7.93 3.87
C VAL A 12 -3.90 7.64 4.21
N THR A 13 -3.29 8.38 5.14
CA THR A 13 -1.86 8.18 5.45
C THR A 13 -1.56 8.21 6.94
N GLY A 14 -0.43 7.61 7.31
CA GLY A 14 0.07 7.62 8.67
C GLY A 14 -0.84 6.90 9.66
N SER A 15 -1.38 5.73 9.28
CA SER A 15 -2.15 4.86 10.17
C SER A 15 -1.42 4.67 11.50
N MET A 16 -2.11 5.00 12.60
CA MET A 16 -1.54 4.97 13.94
C MET A 16 -2.66 5.04 14.98
N HIS A 17 -2.94 3.93 15.66
CA HIS A 17 -4.04 3.84 16.61
C HIS A 17 -3.56 3.18 17.92
N LEU A 18 -3.77 3.87 19.04
CA LEU A 18 -3.34 3.40 20.35
C LEU A 18 -4.51 2.72 21.07
N LEU A 19 -4.42 1.42 21.27
CA LEU A 19 -5.38 0.65 22.05
C LEU A 19 -4.83 0.44 23.47
N ARG A 20 -5.61 0.81 24.48
CA ARG A 20 -5.36 0.47 25.88
C ARG A 20 -6.32 -0.61 26.32
N ALA A 21 -5.77 -1.73 26.76
CA ALA A 21 -6.54 -2.85 27.28
C ALA A 21 -5.73 -3.54 28.38
N ALA A 22 -6.39 -4.00 29.43
CA ALA A 22 -5.81 -4.70 30.59
C ALA A 22 -4.53 -4.02 31.14
N GLY A 23 -4.54 -2.70 31.22
CA GLY A 23 -3.40 -1.89 31.69
C GLY A 23 -2.20 -1.80 30.74
N ARG A 24 -2.27 -2.37 29.54
CA ARG A 24 -1.22 -2.31 28.51
C ARG A 24 -1.59 -1.35 27.40
N ARG A 25 -0.56 -0.84 26.71
CA ARG A 25 -0.67 0.03 25.53
C ARG A 25 -0.17 -0.71 24.31
N VAL A 26 -1.06 -0.96 23.36
CA VAL A 26 -0.76 -1.66 22.11
C VAL A 26 -0.96 -0.67 20.98
N LEU A 27 0.09 -0.48 20.18
CA LEU A 27 -0.01 0.38 19.00
C LEU A 27 -0.41 -0.49 17.80
N LEU A 28 -1.48 -0.10 17.11
CA LEU A 28 -1.91 -0.66 15.84
C LEU A 28 -1.38 0.25 14.73
N ASP A 29 -0.47 -0.30 13.93
CA ASP A 29 0.30 0.39 12.90
C ASP A 29 1.14 1.59 13.38
N CYS A 30 2.17 1.92 12.60
CA CYS A 30 3.03 3.09 12.79
C CYS A 30 3.44 3.62 11.42
N GLY A 31 2.50 4.25 10.73
CA GLY A 31 2.65 4.72 9.36
C GLY A 31 3.31 6.08 9.20
N LEU A 32 3.90 6.33 8.04
CA LEU A 32 4.30 7.66 7.60
C LEU A 32 3.08 8.46 7.16
N PHE A 33 2.89 9.60 7.80
CA PHE A 33 1.97 10.62 7.34
C PHE A 33 2.57 11.38 6.14
N GLN A 34 1.76 11.61 5.11
CA GLN A 34 2.13 12.43 3.95
C GLN A 34 1.29 13.71 3.92
N GLY A 35 1.93 14.82 3.59
CA GLY A 35 1.30 16.14 3.59
C GLY A 35 2.29 17.20 3.12
N SER A 36 2.10 18.45 3.52
CA SER A 36 3.12 19.47 3.30
C SER A 36 4.44 19.03 3.97
N TRP A 37 5.60 19.36 3.36
CA TRP A 37 6.89 18.87 3.86
C TRP A 37 7.11 19.15 5.35
N ALA A 38 6.80 20.38 5.80
CA ALA A 38 6.97 20.78 7.20
C ALA A 38 6.04 20.01 8.15
N GLU A 39 4.76 19.86 7.77
CA GLU A 39 3.79 19.12 8.58
C GLU A 39 4.15 17.63 8.63
N ALA A 40 4.50 17.03 7.49
CA ALA A 40 4.88 15.63 7.39
C ALA A 40 6.12 15.33 8.24
N PHE A 41 7.17 16.15 8.12
CA PHE A 41 8.38 16.00 8.92
C PHE A 41 8.08 16.10 10.42
N GLN A 42 7.34 17.13 10.84
CA GLN A 42 7.00 17.33 12.24
C GLN A 42 6.16 16.17 12.80
N ARG A 43 5.09 15.76 12.10
CA ARG A 43 4.18 14.71 12.61
C ARG A 43 4.83 13.33 12.66
N ASN A 44 5.75 13.04 11.75
CA ASN A 44 6.43 11.76 11.74
C ASN A 44 7.56 11.72 12.77
N HIS A 45 8.20 12.85 13.06
CA HIS A 45 9.25 12.97 14.08
C HIS A 45 8.66 13.05 15.50
N ASP A 46 7.68 13.93 15.72
CA ASP A 46 7.11 14.21 17.03
C ASP A 46 5.94 13.25 17.34
N LEU A 47 6.26 12.10 17.92
CA LEU A 47 5.25 11.12 18.30
C LEU A 47 4.30 11.68 19.38
N PRO A 48 2.98 11.43 19.26
CA PRO A 48 1.99 12.01 20.17
C PRO A 48 1.91 11.31 21.53
N PHE A 49 2.78 10.33 21.79
CA PHE A 49 2.86 9.57 23.03
C PHE A 49 4.31 9.16 23.30
N PRO A 50 4.66 8.89 24.57
CA PRO A 50 5.97 8.34 24.93
C PRO A 50 6.12 6.91 24.40
N ALA A 51 7.08 6.71 23.49
CA ALA A 51 7.31 5.45 22.79
C ALA A 51 7.71 4.30 23.75
N ASN A 52 8.43 4.60 24.82
CA ASN A 52 8.85 3.65 25.85
C ASN A 52 7.71 3.12 26.75
N GLU A 53 6.50 3.69 26.66
CA GLU A 53 5.32 3.21 27.39
C GLU A 53 4.50 2.18 26.59
N LEU A 54 4.86 1.94 25.33
CA LEU A 54 4.22 0.91 24.51
C LEU A 54 4.65 -0.48 24.94
N PHE A 55 3.67 -1.37 25.07
CA PHE A 55 3.93 -2.78 25.35
C PHE A 55 4.30 -3.53 24.08
N ALA A 56 3.58 -3.29 22.98
CA ALA A 56 3.82 -3.92 21.68
C ALA A 56 3.28 -3.05 20.54
N VAL A 57 3.79 -3.29 19.34
CA VAL A 57 3.21 -2.83 18.09
C VAL A 57 2.65 -4.04 17.35
N ILE A 58 1.46 -3.91 16.77
CA ILE A 58 0.90 -4.90 15.85
C ILE A 58 0.70 -4.21 14.51
N LEU A 59 1.40 -4.71 13.49
CA LEU A 59 1.42 -4.16 12.15
C LEU A 59 0.49 -4.99 11.24
N SER A 60 -0.47 -4.31 10.61
CA SER A 60 -1.42 -4.91 9.69
C SER A 60 -0.75 -5.35 8.39
N HIS A 61 0.05 -4.49 7.77
CA HIS A 61 0.73 -4.76 6.50
C HIS A 61 1.89 -3.80 6.21
N ALA A 62 2.61 -4.04 5.11
CA ALA A 62 3.90 -3.42 4.81
C ALA A 62 3.86 -2.12 3.98
N HIS A 63 2.69 -1.52 3.73
CA HIS A 63 2.66 -0.19 3.11
C HIS A 63 3.25 0.87 4.04
N LEU A 64 3.90 1.89 3.47
CA LEU A 64 4.63 2.90 4.25
C LEU A 64 3.72 3.77 5.11
N ASP A 65 2.47 3.96 4.71
CA ASP A 65 1.43 4.60 5.50
C ASP A 65 0.90 3.74 6.65
N HIS A 66 1.40 2.51 6.82
CA HIS A 66 1.12 1.63 7.96
C HIS A 66 2.39 1.23 8.73
N CYS A 67 3.55 1.08 8.07
CA CYS A 67 4.80 0.65 8.71
C CYS A 67 5.92 1.70 8.70
N GLY A 68 5.80 2.73 7.87
CA GLY A 68 6.94 3.56 7.47
C GLY A 68 7.55 4.38 8.60
N ASN A 69 6.82 4.64 9.69
CA ASN A 69 7.31 5.45 10.81
C ASN A 69 7.85 4.61 11.98
N LEU A 70 7.94 3.29 11.81
CA LEU A 70 8.59 2.39 12.78
C LEU A 70 10.04 2.81 13.12
N PRO A 71 10.89 3.27 12.18
CA PRO A 71 12.23 3.73 12.54
C PRO A 71 12.21 4.92 13.51
N SER A 72 11.32 5.90 13.30
CA SER A 72 11.15 7.03 14.21
C SER A 72 10.65 6.57 15.59
N LEU A 73 9.77 5.57 15.63
CA LEU A 73 9.31 4.95 16.88
C LEU A 73 10.46 4.33 17.68
N VAL A 74 11.33 3.56 17.00
CA VAL A 74 12.53 2.97 17.62
C VAL A 74 13.50 4.05 18.08
N ASN A 75 13.72 5.08 17.26
CA ASN A 75 14.57 6.23 17.59
C ASN A 75 14.06 7.01 18.82
N ALA A 76 12.74 7.06 19.00
CA ALA A 76 12.10 7.68 20.17
C ALA A 76 12.17 6.81 21.44
N GLY A 77 12.85 5.66 21.40
CA GLY A 77 13.12 4.82 22.57
C GLY A 77 12.22 3.60 22.73
N TYR A 78 11.45 3.22 21.70
CA TYR A 78 10.72 1.96 21.71
C TYR A 78 11.66 0.75 21.58
N SER A 79 11.49 -0.23 22.48
CA SER A 79 12.31 -1.44 22.56
C SER A 79 11.50 -2.74 22.60
N GLY A 80 10.18 -2.66 22.43
CA GLY A 80 9.29 -3.81 22.48
C GLY A 80 9.17 -4.57 21.16
N PRO A 81 8.35 -5.64 21.12
CA PRO A 81 8.12 -6.44 19.92
C PRO A 81 7.14 -5.78 18.92
N ILE A 82 7.46 -5.88 17.63
CA ILE A 82 6.61 -5.48 16.51
C ILE A 82 6.08 -6.75 15.83
N TYR A 83 4.83 -7.10 16.08
CA TYR A 83 4.21 -8.31 15.52
C TYR A 83 3.64 -8.05 14.14
N CYS A 84 3.90 -8.97 13.21
CA CYS A 84 3.34 -8.96 11.85
C CYS A 84 3.31 -10.38 11.27
N THR A 85 2.72 -10.56 10.09
CA THR A 85 2.79 -11.83 9.37
C THR A 85 4.20 -12.06 8.79
N PRO A 86 4.59 -13.31 8.46
CA PRO A 86 5.88 -13.58 7.83
C PRO A 86 6.14 -12.75 6.57
N ALA A 87 5.16 -12.68 5.66
CA ALA A 87 5.28 -11.91 4.43
C ALA A 87 5.33 -10.39 4.69
N THR A 88 4.54 -9.87 5.66
CA THR A 88 4.62 -8.46 6.03
C THR A 88 5.97 -8.09 6.62
N ARG A 89 6.62 -8.99 7.39
CA ARG A 89 7.99 -8.76 7.88
C ARG A 89 8.95 -8.54 6.71
N ASP A 90 9.00 -9.49 5.78
CA ASP A 90 10.00 -9.49 4.72
C ASP A 90 9.79 -8.32 3.74
N LEU A 91 8.53 -7.95 3.49
CA LEU A 91 8.16 -6.73 2.78
C LEU A 91 8.54 -5.46 3.57
N ALA A 92 8.23 -5.38 4.86
CA ALA A 92 8.52 -4.19 5.67
C ALA A 92 10.01 -3.90 5.73
N VAL A 93 10.87 -4.92 5.87
CA VAL A 93 12.34 -4.75 5.79
C VAL A 93 12.75 -4.08 4.49
N THR A 94 12.21 -4.56 3.37
CA THR A 94 12.51 -4.06 2.03
C THR A 94 12.03 -2.61 1.86
N MET A 95 10.78 -2.34 2.26
CA MET A 95 10.14 -1.04 2.13
C MET A 95 10.80 0.03 3.00
N LEU A 96 11.13 -0.30 4.26
CA LEU A 96 11.76 0.64 5.18
C LEU A 96 13.16 1.04 4.73
N ARG A 97 13.94 0.07 4.21
CA ARG A 97 15.28 0.33 3.68
C ARG A 97 15.25 1.24 2.46
N ASP A 98 14.36 0.97 1.51
CA ASP A 98 14.21 1.82 0.31
C ASP A 98 13.75 3.24 0.68
N ALA A 99 12.75 3.35 1.57
CA ALA A 99 12.29 4.65 2.07
C ALA A 99 13.41 5.44 2.76
N ALA A 100 14.24 4.78 3.58
CA ALA A 100 15.39 5.42 4.20
C ALA A 100 16.42 5.89 3.17
N HIS A 101 16.75 5.05 2.19
CA HIS A 101 17.69 5.38 1.12
C HIS A 101 17.23 6.62 0.31
N ILE A 102 15.95 6.68 -0.04
CA ILE A 102 15.37 7.84 -0.75
C ILE A 102 15.48 9.10 0.11
N GLN A 103 15.14 9.02 1.39
CA GLN A 103 15.20 10.17 2.29
C GLN A 103 16.64 10.69 2.49
N GLU A 104 17.61 9.80 2.63
CA GLU A 104 19.04 10.15 2.71
C GLU A 104 19.49 10.85 1.43
N ALA A 105 19.18 10.29 0.26
CA ALA A 105 19.55 10.87 -1.04
C ALA A 105 18.91 12.25 -1.26
N ASP A 106 17.65 12.43 -0.88
CA ASP A 106 16.95 13.72 -0.95
C ASP A 106 17.60 14.77 -0.04
N ALA A 107 17.93 14.40 1.20
CA ALA A 107 18.62 15.29 2.13
C ALA A 107 20.02 15.68 1.63
N GLU A 108 20.78 14.72 1.08
CA GLU A 108 22.08 14.97 0.45
C GLU A 108 21.98 15.93 -0.73
N TYR A 109 21.00 15.72 -1.61
CA TYR A 109 20.78 16.57 -2.77
C TYR A 109 20.44 18.01 -2.37
N ILE A 110 19.53 18.20 -1.40
CA ILE A 110 19.17 19.53 -0.89
C ILE A 110 20.39 20.21 -0.27
N ASN A 111 21.16 19.49 0.55
CA ASN A 111 22.36 20.02 1.18
C ASN A 111 23.45 20.38 0.16
N PHE A 112 23.61 19.60 -0.91
CA PHE A 112 24.50 19.94 -2.03
C PHE A 112 24.07 21.27 -2.70
N ARG A 113 22.77 21.47 -2.91
CA ARG A 113 22.22 22.72 -3.47
C ARG A 113 22.44 23.92 -2.55
N HIS A 114 22.29 23.76 -1.23
CA HIS A 114 22.57 24.80 -0.23
C HIS A 114 24.05 25.20 -0.26
N ARG A 115 24.97 24.23 -0.25
CA ARG A 115 26.41 24.47 -0.33
C ARG A 115 26.79 25.26 -1.60
N ARG A 116 26.17 24.96 -2.74
CA ARG A 116 26.36 25.72 -3.98
C ARG A 116 25.89 27.17 -3.91
N LYS A 117 24.95 27.50 -3.03
CA LYS A 117 24.48 28.86 -2.76
C LYS A 117 25.25 29.56 -1.62
N GLY A 118 26.25 28.90 -1.02
CA GLY A 118 26.94 29.39 0.17
C GLY A 118 26.12 29.29 1.46
N GLU A 119 25.04 28.51 1.45
CA GLU A 119 24.18 28.27 2.61
C GLU A 119 24.65 27.03 3.38
N ALA A 120 24.45 27.03 4.71
CA ALA A 120 24.73 25.86 5.53
C ALA A 120 23.77 24.70 5.20
N PRO A 121 24.24 23.43 5.24
CA PRO A 121 23.37 22.27 5.11
C PRO A 121 22.37 22.23 6.28
N LYS A 122 21.11 21.95 5.98
CA LYS A 122 20.00 21.97 6.96
C LYS A 122 19.03 20.81 6.79
N ALA A 123 19.04 20.13 5.63
CA ALA A 123 18.16 18.99 5.40
C ALA A 123 18.72 17.77 6.15
N ILE A 124 17.87 17.12 6.92
CA ILE A 124 18.16 15.91 7.67
C ILE A 124 17.05 14.91 7.29
N PRO A 125 17.37 13.66 6.94
CA PRO A 125 16.35 12.64 6.72
C PRO A 125 15.58 12.37 8.02
N LEU A 126 14.34 11.90 7.94
CA LEU A 126 13.58 11.54 9.14
C LEU A 126 14.25 10.36 9.86
N TYR A 127 14.76 9.40 9.08
CA TYR A 127 15.56 8.29 9.56
C TYR A 127 16.53 7.80 8.46
N THR A 128 17.58 7.12 8.89
CA THR A 128 18.65 6.58 8.04
C THR A 128 18.42 5.09 7.71
N GLN A 129 19.19 4.54 6.76
CA GLN A 129 19.13 3.10 6.47
C GLN A 129 19.52 2.27 7.70
N ALA A 130 20.49 2.74 8.50
CA ALA A 130 20.86 2.11 9.76
C ALA A 130 19.72 2.11 10.79
N ASP A 131 18.88 3.14 10.79
CA ASP A 131 17.70 3.19 11.67
C ASP A 131 16.63 2.20 11.21
N ALA A 132 16.41 2.09 9.89
CA ALA A 132 15.53 1.08 9.31
C ALA A 132 15.98 -0.35 9.66
N GLU A 133 17.29 -0.62 9.58
CA GLU A 133 17.85 -1.92 9.97
C GLU A 133 17.61 -2.27 11.45
N ARG A 134 17.61 -1.28 12.36
CA ARG A 134 17.30 -1.53 13.77
C ARG A 134 15.89 -2.05 14.00
N VAL A 135 14.92 -1.65 13.19
CA VAL A 135 13.53 -2.15 13.26
C VAL A 135 13.50 -3.66 13.04
N ASN A 136 14.35 -4.19 12.16
CA ASN A 136 14.37 -5.61 11.79
C ASN A 136 14.58 -6.53 13.00
N HIS A 137 15.33 -6.06 14.01
CA HIS A 137 15.60 -6.83 15.23
C HIS A 137 14.38 -6.93 16.18
N GLN A 138 13.36 -6.09 15.98
CA GLN A 138 12.14 -6.06 16.78
C GLN A 138 10.95 -6.75 16.08
N LEU A 139 11.07 -7.08 14.78
CA LEU A 139 10.00 -7.73 14.02
C LEU A 139 9.84 -9.20 14.42
N ILE A 140 8.65 -9.56 14.88
CA ILE A 140 8.26 -10.92 15.26
C ILE A 140 7.16 -11.41 14.33
N SER A 141 7.45 -12.47 13.58
CA SER A 141 6.49 -13.07 12.65
C SER A 141 5.52 -14.00 13.35
N VAL A 142 4.24 -13.85 13.06
CA VAL A 142 3.14 -14.68 13.58
C VAL A 142 2.28 -15.14 12.39
N PRO A 143 2.03 -16.45 12.22
CA PRO A 143 1.19 -16.95 11.15
C PRO A 143 -0.27 -16.54 11.34
N TYR A 144 -1.02 -16.57 10.23
CA TYR A 144 -2.47 -16.39 10.29
C TYR A 144 -3.15 -17.44 11.17
N GLN A 145 -4.34 -17.10 11.65
CA GLN A 145 -5.25 -17.97 12.39
C GLN A 145 -4.62 -18.62 13.64
N THR A 146 -3.62 -17.96 14.22
CA THR A 146 -2.94 -18.39 15.44
C THR A 146 -3.09 -17.34 16.52
N TRP A 147 -3.72 -17.71 17.64
CA TRP A 147 -3.82 -16.84 18.81
C TRP A 147 -2.46 -16.75 19.51
N MET A 148 -1.94 -15.54 19.61
CA MET A 148 -0.71 -15.21 20.31
C MET A 148 -1.00 -14.46 21.60
N PRO A 149 -0.47 -14.88 22.75
CA PRO A 149 -0.59 -14.13 23.99
C PRO A 149 0.22 -12.84 23.91
N LEU A 150 -0.34 -11.76 24.45
CA LEU A 150 0.27 -10.45 24.57
C LEU A 150 0.22 -10.00 26.05
N GLY A 151 0.97 -10.72 26.88
CA GLY A 151 0.82 -10.68 28.33
C GLY A 151 -0.22 -11.69 28.82
N GLU A 152 -0.73 -11.49 30.04
CA GLU A 152 -1.63 -12.46 30.69
C GLU A 152 -3.09 -12.35 30.23
N HIS A 153 -3.57 -11.13 29.96
CA HIS A 153 -5.00 -10.83 29.76
C HIS A 153 -5.32 -10.35 28.34
N ILE A 154 -4.36 -10.39 27.43
CA ILE A 154 -4.54 -9.96 26.04
C ILE A 154 -4.00 -11.07 25.16
N ARG A 155 -4.71 -11.37 24.09
CA ARG A 155 -4.21 -12.16 22.97
C ARG A 155 -4.64 -11.53 21.66
N PHE A 156 -3.89 -11.78 20.60
CA PHE A 156 -4.25 -11.32 19.27
C PHE A 156 -4.11 -12.45 18.25
N MET A 157 -4.74 -12.28 17.09
CA MET A 157 -4.67 -13.19 15.97
C MET A 157 -4.69 -12.39 14.68
N PHE A 158 -3.89 -12.82 13.71
CA PHE A 158 -3.96 -12.31 12.35
C PHE A 158 -4.92 -13.16 11.51
N LEU A 159 -5.78 -12.49 10.77
CA LEU A 159 -6.62 -13.07 9.72
C LEU A 159 -6.24 -12.44 8.39
N ASP A 160 -6.40 -13.13 7.26
CA ASP A 160 -5.98 -12.61 5.96
C ASP A 160 -6.86 -11.42 5.53
N ALA A 161 -6.25 -10.28 5.19
CA ALA A 161 -7.00 -9.12 4.71
C ALA A 161 -7.17 -9.10 3.20
N GLY A 162 -6.45 -9.94 2.44
CA GLY A 162 -6.52 -10.02 0.98
C GLY A 162 -6.08 -8.76 0.23
N HIS A 163 -5.46 -7.79 0.90
CA HIS A 163 -5.12 -6.48 0.34
C HIS A 163 -3.76 -6.47 -0.39
N ILE A 164 -2.69 -6.79 0.33
CA ILE A 164 -1.36 -7.09 -0.22
C ILE A 164 -0.84 -8.38 0.38
N LEU A 165 0.22 -8.94 -0.20
CA LEU A 165 0.90 -10.12 0.35
C LEU A 165 1.21 -9.93 1.84
N GLY A 166 0.71 -10.83 2.69
CA GLY A 166 0.90 -10.76 4.14
C GLY A 166 -0.01 -9.78 4.88
N SER A 167 -0.89 -9.04 4.20
CA SER A 167 -1.81 -8.12 4.87
C SER A 167 -2.75 -8.85 5.83
N ALA A 168 -3.04 -8.22 6.97
CA ALA A 168 -3.78 -8.85 8.02
C ALA A 168 -4.85 -7.95 8.67
N ILE A 169 -6.02 -8.54 8.86
CA ILE A 169 -7.00 -8.12 9.84
C ILE A 169 -6.45 -8.54 11.21
N VAL A 170 -6.46 -7.62 12.17
CA VAL A 170 -5.98 -7.85 13.53
C VAL A 170 -7.16 -8.00 14.46
N VAL A 171 -7.31 -9.20 15.02
CA VAL A 171 -8.31 -9.48 16.05
C VAL A 171 -7.62 -9.50 17.41
N ILE A 172 -8.02 -8.61 18.31
CA ILE A 172 -7.52 -8.52 19.68
C ILE A 172 -8.62 -8.93 20.63
N GLN A 173 -8.33 -9.89 21.50
CA GLN A 173 -9.19 -10.23 22.61
C GLN A 173 -8.51 -9.84 23.91
N ALA A 174 -9.23 -9.11 24.75
CA ALA A 174 -8.75 -8.72 26.06
C ALA A 174 -9.78 -9.03 27.15
N GLU A 175 -9.26 -9.48 28.29
CA GLU A 175 -10.01 -9.82 29.50
C GLU A 175 -9.94 -8.63 30.46
N GLU A 176 -11.09 -8.04 30.78
CA GLU A 176 -11.19 -6.94 31.73
C GLU A 176 -12.43 -7.14 32.63
N GLY A 177 -12.22 -7.12 33.95
CA GLY A 177 -13.28 -7.41 34.92
C GLY A 177 -13.83 -8.84 34.79
N ASN A 178 -15.15 -8.98 34.65
CA ASN A 178 -15.83 -10.28 34.59
C ASN A 178 -16.09 -10.78 33.15
N GLY A 179 -15.44 -10.21 32.14
CA GLY A 179 -15.71 -10.60 30.76
C GLY A 179 -14.55 -10.37 29.80
N SER A 180 -14.70 -10.96 28.62
CA SER A 180 -13.79 -10.76 27.49
C SER A 180 -14.47 -9.88 26.45
N ARG A 181 -13.72 -8.99 25.79
CA ARG A 181 -14.17 -8.25 24.61
C ARG A 181 -13.21 -8.46 23.46
N GLN A 182 -13.75 -8.34 22.25
CA GLN A 182 -13.02 -8.48 21.01
C GLN A 182 -13.01 -7.17 20.23
N PHE A 183 -11.82 -6.66 19.97
CA PHE A 183 -11.56 -5.49 19.13
C PHE A 183 -10.98 -5.96 17.80
N CYS A 184 -11.60 -5.56 16.70
CA CYS A 184 -11.14 -5.87 15.35
C CYS A 184 -10.57 -4.61 14.70
N PHE A 185 -9.36 -4.69 14.17
CA PHE A 185 -8.76 -3.67 13.31
C PHE A 185 -8.58 -4.27 11.92
N SER A 186 -9.19 -3.66 10.91
CA SER A 186 -9.18 -4.23 9.56
C SER A 186 -7.83 -4.15 8.87
N GLY A 187 -6.99 -3.16 9.23
CA GLY A 187 -5.97 -2.68 8.29
C GLY A 187 -6.64 -2.19 7.00
N ASP A 188 -5.96 -2.36 5.87
CA ASP A 188 -6.57 -2.20 4.56
C ASP A 188 -7.19 -3.52 4.10
N LEU A 189 -8.42 -3.46 3.57
CA LEU A 189 -9.16 -4.64 3.14
C LEU A 189 -9.07 -4.81 1.64
N GLY A 190 -8.74 -6.04 1.23
CA GLY A 190 -8.68 -6.46 -0.16
C GLY A 190 -10.03 -6.55 -0.85
N ARG A 191 -9.99 -6.62 -2.19
CA ARG A 191 -11.14 -7.03 -3.02
C ARG A 191 -11.71 -8.37 -2.55
N LYS A 192 -12.97 -8.64 -2.85
CA LYS A 192 -13.60 -9.92 -2.45
C LYS A 192 -12.91 -11.12 -3.13
N HIS A 193 -12.57 -10.96 -4.40
CA HIS A 193 -11.90 -11.97 -5.21
C HIS A 193 -10.60 -11.38 -5.79
N PRO A 194 -9.51 -11.34 -4.99
CA PRO A 194 -8.22 -10.87 -5.48
C PRO A 194 -7.63 -11.84 -6.50
N ARG A 195 -6.87 -11.32 -7.48
CA ARG A 195 -6.35 -12.12 -8.61
C ARG A 195 -5.25 -13.10 -8.19
N ILE A 196 -4.36 -12.69 -7.30
CA ILE A 196 -3.16 -13.45 -6.89
C ILE A 196 -3.33 -14.02 -5.48
N LEU A 197 -3.80 -13.18 -4.56
CA LEU A 197 -3.84 -13.48 -3.13
C LEU A 197 -5.05 -14.33 -2.78
N ARG A 198 -5.05 -14.90 -1.57
CA ARG A 198 -6.24 -15.52 -0.98
C ARG A 198 -7.33 -14.46 -0.74
N GLU A 199 -8.57 -14.93 -0.70
CA GLU A 199 -9.68 -14.09 -0.28
C GLU A 199 -9.51 -13.68 1.19
N ARG A 200 -10.03 -12.50 1.52
CA ARG A 200 -10.01 -12.00 2.90
C ARG A 200 -10.86 -12.89 3.81
N ASP A 201 -10.36 -13.11 5.02
CA ASP A 201 -11.09 -13.81 6.07
C ASP A 201 -12.28 -12.96 6.58
N LEU A 202 -13.33 -13.64 7.04
CA LEU A 202 -14.47 -13.00 7.71
C LEU A 202 -14.27 -12.96 9.23
N VAL A 203 -14.86 -11.96 9.88
CA VAL A 203 -14.91 -11.85 11.34
C VAL A 203 -16.36 -11.87 11.79
N GLU A 204 -16.81 -13.00 12.33
CA GLU A 204 -18.21 -13.21 12.72
C GLU A 204 -18.55 -12.66 14.12
N GLU A 205 -17.55 -12.56 15.00
CA GLU A 205 -17.73 -12.03 16.34
C GLU A 205 -16.76 -10.88 16.61
N MET A 206 -17.30 -9.71 16.95
CA MET A 206 -16.51 -8.57 17.41
C MET A 206 -17.40 -7.64 18.25
N ASP A 207 -16.85 -7.04 19.30
CA ASP A 207 -17.54 -6.01 20.09
C ASP A 207 -17.28 -4.62 19.49
N PHE A 208 -16.06 -4.40 18.97
CA PHE A 208 -15.61 -3.13 18.42
C PHE A 208 -14.88 -3.34 17.09
N LEU A 209 -15.07 -2.42 16.16
CA LEU A 209 -14.44 -2.44 14.85
C LEU A 209 -13.75 -1.10 14.54
N LEU A 210 -12.51 -1.14 14.11
CA LEU A 210 -11.80 -0.04 13.46
C LEU A 210 -11.56 -0.43 12.00
N ILE A 211 -12.20 0.26 11.06
CA ILE A 211 -12.24 -0.12 9.64
C ILE A 211 -11.74 1.00 8.72
N GLU A 212 -11.02 0.62 7.66
CA GLU A 212 -10.62 1.52 6.57
C GLU A 212 -11.83 2.04 5.76
N SER A 213 -11.60 3.10 4.98
CA SER A 213 -12.64 3.71 4.14
C SER A 213 -12.09 4.33 2.85
N THR A 214 -11.00 3.80 2.32
CA THR A 214 -10.27 4.37 1.17
C THR A 214 -11.20 4.56 -0.03
N TYR A 215 -12.07 3.57 -0.28
CA TYR A 215 -13.10 3.60 -1.31
C TYR A 215 -14.53 3.61 -0.74
N GLY A 216 -14.70 4.18 0.46
CA GLY A 216 -15.98 4.20 1.19
C GLY A 216 -17.17 4.77 0.41
N ASN A 217 -16.93 5.66 -0.58
CA ASN A 217 -17.95 6.26 -1.43
C ASN A 217 -17.89 5.85 -2.92
N ARG A 218 -17.13 4.80 -3.28
CA ARG A 218 -16.95 4.35 -4.66
C ARG A 218 -17.39 2.90 -4.84
N GLN A 219 -17.65 2.53 -6.09
CA GLN A 219 -17.83 1.15 -6.54
C GLN A 219 -16.84 0.89 -7.68
N HIS A 220 -16.32 -0.33 -7.76
CA HIS A 220 -15.42 -0.70 -8.85
C HIS A 220 -16.19 -1.09 -10.12
N ASP A 221 -15.61 -0.79 -11.28
CA ASP A 221 -16.10 -1.25 -12.58
C ASP A 221 -15.95 -2.79 -12.70
N SER A 222 -16.70 -3.42 -13.62
CA SER A 222 -16.62 -4.87 -13.84
C SER A 222 -15.24 -5.30 -14.39
N ALA A 223 -14.76 -6.47 -13.94
CA ALA A 223 -13.44 -6.99 -14.30
C ALA A 223 -13.26 -7.30 -15.79
N ASP A 224 -14.32 -7.75 -16.48
CA ASP A 224 -14.25 -8.17 -17.89
C ASP A 224 -13.88 -7.03 -18.83
N ARG A 225 -14.43 -5.83 -18.57
CA ARG A 225 -14.17 -4.66 -19.42
C ARG A 225 -12.70 -4.22 -19.35
N MET A 226 -12.06 -4.45 -18.20
CA MET A 226 -10.67 -4.07 -17.97
C MET A 226 -9.69 -4.93 -18.78
N GLU A 227 -9.93 -6.24 -18.89
CA GLU A 227 -9.08 -7.13 -19.68
C GLU A 227 -9.13 -6.77 -21.18
N ASP A 228 -10.34 -6.53 -21.70
CA ASP A 228 -10.53 -6.13 -23.10
C ASP A 228 -9.81 -4.81 -23.43
N GLU A 229 -9.89 -3.83 -22.53
CA GLU A 229 -9.18 -2.56 -22.67
C GLU A 229 -7.66 -2.77 -22.63
N PHE A 230 -7.14 -3.62 -21.75
CA PHE A 230 -5.71 -3.95 -21.67
C PHE A 230 -5.23 -4.59 -22.97
N VAL A 231 -5.93 -5.62 -23.47
CA VAL A 231 -5.61 -6.31 -24.72
C VAL A 231 -5.61 -5.33 -25.90
N SER A 232 -6.61 -4.45 -25.97
CA SER A 232 -6.69 -3.41 -27.00
C SER A 232 -5.47 -2.49 -26.98
N VAL A 233 -5.02 -2.05 -25.79
CA VAL A 233 -3.84 -1.20 -25.65
C VAL A 233 -2.58 -1.87 -26.15
N VAL A 234 -2.37 -3.14 -25.79
CA VAL A 234 -1.18 -3.89 -26.22
C VAL A 234 -1.19 -4.10 -27.74
N LYS A 235 -2.32 -4.51 -28.33
CA LYS A 235 -2.44 -4.69 -29.79
C LYS A 235 -2.20 -3.39 -30.55
N GLU A 236 -2.80 -2.29 -30.12
CA GLU A 236 -2.57 -0.97 -30.71
C GLU A 236 -1.08 -0.54 -30.63
N ALA A 237 -0.39 -0.92 -29.55
CA ALA A 237 1.02 -0.59 -29.39
C ALA A 237 1.89 -1.38 -30.38
N VAL A 238 1.57 -2.64 -30.62
CA VAL A 238 2.26 -3.49 -31.61
C VAL A 238 2.08 -2.96 -33.03
N GLU A 239 0.86 -2.61 -33.42
CA GLU A 239 0.57 -2.04 -34.75
C GLU A 239 1.37 -0.76 -35.06
N ARG A 240 1.78 -0.03 -34.02
CA ARG A 240 2.45 1.27 -34.14
C ARG A 240 3.93 1.24 -33.76
N SER A 241 4.49 0.06 -33.47
CA SER A 241 5.84 -0.08 -32.91
C SER A 241 6.06 0.88 -31.73
N ALA A 242 5.10 0.88 -30.80
CA ALA A 242 5.00 1.86 -29.73
C ALA A 242 5.24 1.23 -28.35
N ARG A 243 5.73 2.06 -27.45
CA ARG A 243 5.85 1.81 -26.01
C ARG A 243 4.52 2.02 -25.29
N VAL A 244 4.21 1.11 -24.37
CA VAL A 244 3.18 1.27 -23.34
C VAL A 244 3.89 1.52 -22.00
N LEU A 245 3.75 2.72 -21.46
CA LEU A 245 4.31 3.10 -20.17
C LEU A 245 3.24 2.89 -19.09
N ILE A 246 3.55 2.10 -18.07
CA ILE A 246 2.65 1.77 -16.97
C ILE A 246 3.28 2.25 -15.65
N PRO A 247 2.92 3.45 -15.16
CA PRO A 247 3.28 3.88 -13.81
C PRO A 247 2.62 2.96 -12.78
N ALA A 248 3.41 2.25 -11.97
CA ALA A 248 2.90 1.32 -10.97
C ALA A 248 3.62 1.47 -9.62
N PHE A 249 2.91 1.18 -8.54
CA PHE A 249 3.54 1.00 -7.22
C PHE A 249 4.33 -0.31 -7.21
N ALA A 250 5.46 -0.30 -6.50
CA ALA A 250 6.39 -1.43 -6.47
C ALA A 250 5.81 -2.66 -5.74
N ILE A 251 4.90 -2.42 -4.81
CA ILE A 251 4.19 -3.42 -4.01
C ILE A 251 2.73 -3.54 -4.45
N GLY A 252 2.27 -4.77 -4.64
CA GLY A 252 0.93 -5.10 -5.12
C GLY A 252 0.76 -4.86 -6.62
N ARG A 253 0.72 -3.60 -7.04
CA ARG A 253 0.28 -3.22 -8.40
C ARG A 253 1.18 -3.75 -9.50
N THR A 254 2.49 -3.68 -9.33
CA THR A 254 3.43 -4.23 -10.32
C THR A 254 3.21 -5.73 -10.51
N GLN A 255 3.05 -6.47 -9.41
CA GLN A 255 2.86 -7.93 -9.43
C GLN A 255 1.51 -8.30 -10.08
N GLU A 256 0.44 -7.59 -9.77
CA GLU A 256 -0.87 -7.77 -10.42
C GLU A 256 -0.80 -7.58 -11.95
N ILE A 257 -0.09 -6.54 -12.41
CA ILE A 257 0.03 -6.26 -13.85
C ILE A 257 0.85 -7.35 -14.53
N VAL A 258 1.97 -7.77 -13.93
CA VAL A 258 2.79 -8.87 -14.47
C VAL A 258 1.97 -10.16 -14.55
N TYR A 259 1.18 -10.47 -13.53
CA TYR A 259 0.31 -11.64 -13.53
C TYR A 259 -0.75 -11.58 -14.64
N ILE A 260 -1.41 -10.43 -14.82
CA ILE A 260 -2.39 -10.24 -15.91
C ILE A 260 -1.72 -10.40 -17.27
N LEU A 261 -0.52 -9.84 -17.46
CA LEU A 261 0.25 -10.00 -18.69
C LEU A 261 0.62 -11.47 -18.94
N HIS A 262 1.01 -12.20 -17.89
CA HIS A 262 1.32 -13.62 -17.95
C HIS A 262 0.10 -14.41 -18.42
N ASP A 263 -1.03 -14.26 -17.75
CA ASP A 263 -2.28 -14.96 -18.09
C ASP A 263 -2.76 -14.62 -19.51
N LEU A 264 -2.77 -13.34 -19.90
CA LEU A 264 -3.15 -12.92 -21.26
C LEU A 264 -2.22 -13.51 -22.33
N GLN A 265 -0.93 -13.65 -22.04
CA GLN A 265 0.04 -14.24 -22.96
C GLN A 265 -0.13 -15.76 -23.06
N VAL A 266 -0.33 -16.46 -21.95
CA VAL A 266 -0.61 -17.92 -21.92
C VAL A 266 -1.89 -18.25 -22.68
N ARG A 267 -2.93 -17.41 -22.56
CA ARG A 267 -4.19 -17.54 -23.32
C ARG A 267 -4.07 -17.11 -24.80
N GLY A 268 -2.93 -16.58 -25.23
CA GLY A 268 -2.72 -16.08 -26.59
C GLY A 268 -3.52 -14.81 -26.94
N ALA A 269 -4.02 -14.08 -25.94
CA ALA A 269 -4.80 -12.87 -26.13
C ALA A 269 -3.94 -11.66 -26.54
N ILE A 270 -2.67 -11.65 -26.11
CA ILE A 270 -1.66 -10.65 -26.49
C ILE A 270 -0.42 -11.31 -27.12
N PRO A 271 0.28 -10.62 -28.04
CA PRO A 271 1.51 -11.13 -28.64
C PRO A 271 2.70 -11.11 -27.65
N ASP A 272 3.67 -11.99 -27.89
CA ASP A 272 4.93 -12.05 -27.12
C ASP A 272 5.86 -10.89 -27.50
N ILE A 273 5.83 -9.80 -26.72
CA ILE A 273 6.63 -8.58 -26.90
C ILE A 273 7.55 -8.34 -25.70
N PRO A 274 8.64 -7.55 -25.81
CA PRO A 274 9.46 -7.22 -24.65
C PRO A 274 8.65 -6.51 -23.57
N MET A 275 8.89 -6.92 -22.33
CA MET A 275 8.31 -6.32 -21.15
C MET A 275 9.43 -6.02 -20.15
N PHE A 276 9.34 -4.88 -19.48
CA PHE A 276 10.35 -4.44 -18.53
C PHE A 276 9.68 -4.00 -17.23
N VAL A 277 10.15 -4.55 -16.10
CA VAL A 277 9.86 -4.02 -14.76
C VAL A 277 11.09 -3.21 -14.35
N ASP A 278 11.01 -1.89 -14.52
CA ASP A 278 12.11 -0.96 -14.25
C ASP A 278 11.94 -0.24 -12.91
N SER A 279 12.12 -1.00 -11.83
CA SER A 279 12.11 -0.52 -10.46
C SER A 279 12.86 -1.51 -9.57
N PRO A 280 14.03 -1.15 -8.99
CA PRO A 280 14.78 -2.03 -8.10
C PRO A 280 13.91 -2.55 -6.95
N LEU A 281 13.15 -1.66 -6.31
CA LEU A 281 12.20 -2.01 -5.27
C LEU A 281 11.15 -3.03 -5.76
N ALA A 282 10.59 -2.85 -6.95
CA ALA A 282 9.61 -3.80 -7.47
C ALA A 282 10.22 -5.18 -7.76
N VAL A 283 11.51 -5.23 -8.14
CA VAL A 283 12.22 -6.51 -8.26
C VAL A 283 12.34 -7.18 -6.90
N ASP A 284 12.82 -6.47 -5.88
CA ASP A 284 12.97 -7.01 -4.52
C ASP A 284 11.63 -7.49 -3.94
N VAL A 285 10.57 -6.69 -4.09
CA VAL A 285 9.22 -7.07 -3.67
C VAL A 285 8.74 -8.32 -4.41
N THR A 286 9.02 -8.45 -5.71
CA THR A 286 8.61 -9.64 -6.47
C THR A 286 9.32 -10.91 -5.97
N GLU A 287 10.58 -10.82 -5.53
CA GLU A 287 11.25 -11.97 -4.90
C GLU A 287 10.56 -12.38 -3.60
N VAL A 288 10.10 -11.41 -2.80
CA VAL A 288 9.31 -11.71 -1.58
C VAL A 288 7.99 -12.40 -1.93
N TYR A 289 7.30 -11.98 -2.99
CA TYR A 289 6.12 -12.67 -3.49
C TYR A 289 6.42 -14.14 -3.84
N ARG A 290 7.54 -14.43 -4.50
CA ARG A 290 7.93 -15.81 -4.85
C ARG A 290 8.20 -16.68 -3.62
N ILE A 291 8.71 -16.10 -2.53
CA ILE A 291 9.00 -16.81 -1.29
C ILE A 291 7.72 -17.18 -0.53
N HIS A 292 6.69 -16.32 -0.57
CA HIS A 292 5.47 -16.47 0.22
C HIS A 292 4.27 -16.99 -0.58
N ALA A 293 4.46 -18.11 -1.28
CA ALA A 293 3.40 -18.76 -2.06
C ALA A 293 2.22 -19.26 -1.20
N GLU A 294 2.39 -19.39 0.13
CA GLU A 294 1.32 -19.70 1.08
C GLU A 294 0.24 -18.62 1.17
N CYS A 295 0.52 -17.40 0.71
CA CYS A 295 -0.43 -16.29 0.66
C CYS A 295 -1.25 -16.24 -0.64
N PHE A 296 -0.98 -17.12 -1.61
CA PHE A 296 -1.66 -17.13 -2.90
C PHE A 296 -2.97 -17.92 -2.87
N ASN A 297 -3.93 -17.52 -3.71
CA ASN A 297 -5.12 -18.33 -3.96
C ASN A 297 -4.77 -19.66 -4.65
N ASP A 298 -5.71 -20.60 -4.62
CA ASP A 298 -5.50 -21.95 -5.15
C ASP A 298 -5.18 -21.96 -6.65
N GLU A 299 -5.74 -21.02 -7.42
CA GLU A 299 -5.48 -20.89 -8.85
C GLU A 299 -4.00 -20.52 -9.12
N THR A 300 -3.53 -19.44 -8.49
CA THR A 300 -2.16 -18.96 -8.60
C THR A 300 -1.17 -19.98 -8.05
N ARG A 301 -1.50 -20.62 -6.93
CA ARG A 301 -0.68 -21.71 -6.37
C ARG A 301 -0.61 -22.90 -7.32
N GLY A 302 -1.70 -23.21 -8.02
CA GLY A 302 -1.75 -24.22 -9.06
C GLY A 302 -0.81 -23.97 -10.24
N LEU A 303 -0.62 -22.71 -10.64
CA LEU A 303 0.34 -22.33 -11.70
C LEU A 303 1.79 -22.64 -11.29
N LEU A 304 2.16 -22.32 -10.04
CA LEU A 304 3.49 -22.63 -9.50
C LEU A 304 3.78 -24.14 -9.53
N PHE A 305 2.80 -24.99 -9.21
CA PHE A 305 2.97 -26.45 -9.26
C PHE A 305 3.15 -27.01 -10.67
N LYS A 306 2.70 -26.28 -11.70
CA LYS A 306 2.89 -26.65 -13.12
C LYS A 306 4.26 -26.20 -13.66
N HIS A 307 5.16 -25.72 -12.80
CA HIS A 307 6.48 -25.16 -13.13
C HIS A 307 6.44 -23.86 -13.95
N GLU A 308 5.32 -23.12 -13.92
CA GLU A 308 5.24 -21.77 -14.48
C GLU A 308 5.40 -20.75 -13.35
N ASP A 309 6.44 -19.89 -13.43
CA ASP A 309 6.54 -18.73 -12.54
C ASP A 309 5.46 -17.72 -12.96
N PRO A 310 4.44 -17.43 -12.11
CA PRO A 310 3.38 -16.49 -12.45
C PRO A 310 3.89 -15.05 -12.61
N PHE A 311 5.13 -14.78 -12.17
CA PHE A 311 5.84 -13.53 -12.36
C PHE A 311 6.96 -13.65 -13.42
N GLY A 312 7.04 -14.79 -14.12
CA GLY A 312 8.07 -15.12 -15.09
C GLY A 312 7.49 -15.23 -16.50
N LEU A 313 7.71 -14.20 -17.31
CA LEU A 313 7.38 -14.19 -18.74
C LEU A 313 8.65 -14.33 -19.57
N LYS A 314 8.57 -15.05 -20.71
CA LYS A 314 9.73 -15.35 -21.56
C LYS A 314 10.52 -14.10 -21.99
N ARG A 315 9.81 -13.01 -22.30
CA ARG A 315 10.40 -11.72 -22.73
C ARG A 315 10.27 -10.62 -21.68
N LEU A 316 10.04 -10.98 -20.42
CA LEU A 316 10.03 -10.04 -19.29
C LEU A 316 11.42 -9.92 -18.66
N GLN A 317 11.85 -8.70 -18.42
CA GLN A 317 13.11 -8.39 -17.74
C GLN A 317 12.87 -7.53 -16.50
N TYR A 318 13.39 -8.00 -15.37
CA TYR A 318 13.45 -7.24 -14.12
C TYR A 318 14.75 -6.43 -14.08
N VAL A 319 14.64 -5.10 -14.05
CA VAL A 319 15.77 -4.20 -14.27
C VAL A 319 16.17 -3.52 -12.97
N ARG A 320 17.34 -3.91 -12.45
CA ARG A 320 17.95 -3.34 -11.23
C ARG A 320 18.94 -2.24 -11.56
N GLU A 321 19.83 -2.48 -12.52
CA GLU A 321 20.94 -1.57 -12.82
C GLU A 321 20.51 -0.34 -13.63
N ARG A 322 21.17 0.79 -13.36
CA ARG A 322 20.89 2.06 -14.04
C ARG A 322 21.21 1.99 -15.53
N GLU A 323 22.33 1.36 -15.89
CA GLU A 323 22.79 1.21 -17.27
C GLU A 323 21.77 0.42 -18.10
N ALA A 324 21.20 -0.64 -17.51
CA ALA A 324 20.15 -1.44 -18.13
C ALA A 324 18.85 -0.63 -18.31
N SER A 325 18.45 0.17 -17.31
CA SER A 325 17.30 1.10 -17.42
C SER A 325 17.47 2.10 -18.57
N VAL A 326 18.68 2.66 -18.73
CA VAL A 326 19.00 3.56 -19.86
C VAL A 326 18.92 2.82 -21.21
N ALA A 327 19.39 1.57 -21.27
CA ALA A 327 19.37 0.76 -22.49
C ALA A 327 17.95 0.45 -22.99
N ILE A 328 16.93 0.37 -22.11
CA ILE A 328 15.52 0.21 -22.51
C ILE A 328 15.10 1.31 -23.50
N ASN A 329 15.65 2.52 -23.39
CA ASN A 329 15.30 3.62 -24.28
C ASN A 329 15.78 3.41 -25.73
N GLN A 330 16.65 2.43 -25.98
CA GLN A 330 17.11 2.05 -27.32
C GLN A 330 16.24 0.98 -27.98
N VAL A 331 15.27 0.40 -27.25
CA VAL A 331 14.33 -0.59 -27.80
C VAL A 331 13.39 0.09 -28.79
N THR A 332 13.39 -0.38 -30.05
CA THR A 332 12.62 0.16 -31.17
C THR A 332 11.38 -0.65 -31.52
N GLU A 333 11.33 -1.94 -31.14
CA GLU A 333 10.12 -2.74 -31.21
C GLU A 333 9.07 -2.28 -30.18
N ALA A 334 7.80 -2.64 -30.38
CA ALA A 334 6.76 -2.37 -29.41
C ALA A 334 7.07 -3.07 -28.08
N CYS A 335 6.96 -2.37 -26.95
CA CYS A 335 7.27 -2.94 -25.64
C CYS A 335 6.40 -2.35 -24.53
N ILE A 336 6.36 -3.07 -23.41
CA ILE A 336 5.69 -2.63 -22.18
C ILE A 336 6.75 -2.28 -21.15
N ILE A 337 6.63 -1.11 -20.52
CA ILE A 337 7.54 -0.65 -19.47
C ILE A 337 6.69 -0.34 -18.22
N ILE A 338 6.81 -1.19 -17.21
CA ILE A 338 6.22 -1.01 -15.89
C ILE A 338 7.31 -0.38 -15.01
N ALA A 339 7.08 0.82 -14.50
CA ALA A 339 8.08 1.51 -13.70
C ALA A 339 7.44 2.33 -12.56
N GLY A 340 8.17 2.39 -11.44
CA GLY A 340 7.80 3.25 -10.32
C GLY A 340 8.23 4.71 -10.55
N ALA A 341 7.59 5.69 -9.91
CA ALA A 341 6.52 5.55 -8.92
C ALA A 341 5.11 5.61 -9.55
N GLY A 342 4.12 4.95 -8.92
CA GLY A 342 2.75 4.81 -9.44
C GLY A 342 2.00 6.12 -9.70
N MET A 343 2.39 7.22 -9.05
CA MET A 343 1.82 8.57 -9.28
C MET A 343 2.72 9.51 -10.10
N CYS A 344 3.83 9.00 -10.66
CA CYS A 344 4.81 9.74 -11.45
C CYS A 344 5.55 10.88 -10.72
N GLU A 345 5.48 10.97 -9.39
CA GLU A 345 6.20 11.98 -8.60
C GLU A 345 7.71 11.72 -8.49
N GLY A 346 8.10 10.45 -8.59
CA GLY A 346 9.48 9.99 -8.50
C GLY A 346 9.75 8.74 -9.34
N GLY A 347 10.94 8.16 -9.12
CA GLY A 347 11.34 6.91 -9.74
C GLY A 347 11.64 6.97 -11.25
N ARG A 348 11.91 5.81 -11.83
CA ARG A 348 12.37 5.64 -13.21
C ARG A 348 11.30 5.96 -14.26
N ILE A 349 10.02 5.89 -13.90
CA ILE A 349 8.92 6.24 -14.81
C ILE A 349 9.05 7.64 -15.41
N ARG A 350 9.57 8.60 -14.63
CA ARG A 350 9.77 9.99 -15.09
C ARG A 350 10.77 10.06 -16.26
N HIS A 351 11.80 9.24 -16.24
CA HIS A 351 12.77 9.17 -17.33
C HIS A 351 12.15 8.58 -18.60
N HIS A 352 11.35 7.52 -18.49
CA HIS A 352 10.63 6.97 -19.65
C HIS A 352 9.55 7.90 -20.19
N LEU A 353 8.87 8.64 -19.32
CA LEU A 353 7.92 9.68 -19.71
C LEU A 353 8.61 10.76 -20.54
N VAL A 354 9.75 11.30 -20.11
CA VAL A 354 10.52 12.29 -20.90
C VAL A 354 10.80 11.79 -22.32
N GLN A 355 11.17 10.51 -22.47
CA GLN A 355 11.50 9.91 -23.77
C GLN A 355 10.28 9.69 -24.67
N SER A 356 9.08 9.52 -24.10
CA SER A 356 7.92 9.02 -24.85
C SER A 356 6.77 10.02 -24.94
N ILE A 357 6.65 10.96 -24.01
CA ILE A 357 5.49 11.84 -23.84
C ILE A 357 5.22 12.75 -25.05
N GLY A 358 6.28 13.10 -25.79
CA GLY A 358 6.23 13.97 -26.96
C GLY A 358 5.77 13.27 -28.26
N ASP A 359 5.59 11.95 -28.27
CA ASP A 359 5.21 11.17 -29.46
C ASP A 359 3.82 10.54 -29.28
N ALA A 360 2.92 10.79 -30.24
CA ALA A 360 1.53 10.32 -30.21
C ALA A 360 1.34 8.82 -30.49
N LYS A 361 2.39 8.12 -30.92
CA LYS A 361 2.35 6.66 -31.08
C LYS A 361 2.33 5.95 -29.73
N HIS A 362 2.97 6.53 -28.71
CA HIS A 362 3.11 5.95 -27.38
C HIS A 362 1.85 6.09 -26.54
N THR A 363 1.68 5.16 -25.60
CA THR A 363 0.57 5.17 -24.65
C THR A 363 1.11 5.19 -23.22
N ILE A 364 0.56 6.08 -22.39
CA ILE A 364 0.70 6.08 -20.95
C ILE A 364 -0.59 5.45 -20.40
N LEU A 365 -0.45 4.29 -19.75
CA LEU A 365 -1.56 3.53 -19.19
C LEU A 365 -1.56 3.71 -17.67
N ILE A 366 -2.51 4.48 -17.17
CA ILE A 366 -2.66 4.76 -15.74
C ILE A 366 -3.52 3.67 -15.12
N VAL A 367 -2.97 2.98 -14.12
CA VAL A 367 -3.55 1.76 -13.51
C VAL A 367 -3.79 1.88 -12.01
N SER A 368 -3.48 3.05 -11.42
CA SER A 368 -3.60 3.29 -9.98
C SER A 368 -4.29 4.63 -9.71
N TYR A 369 -4.83 4.80 -8.50
CA TYR A 369 -5.31 6.10 -8.06
C TYR A 369 -4.22 7.17 -8.15
N GLN A 370 -4.61 8.38 -8.54
CA GLN A 370 -3.72 9.51 -8.74
C GLN A 370 -4.16 10.66 -7.83
N ALA A 371 -3.39 10.94 -6.78
CA ALA A 371 -3.69 12.00 -5.83
C ALA A 371 -3.65 13.38 -6.50
N VAL A 372 -4.44 14.32 -5.97
CA VAL A 372 -4.50 15.70 -6.46
C VAL A 372 -3.10 16.33 -6.45
N ASN A 373 -2.80 17.17 -7.44
CA ASN A 373 -1.52 17.87 -7.65
C ASN A 373 -0.33 17.02 -8.14
N THR A 374 -0.46 15.70 -8.25
CA THR A 374 0.60 14.84 -8.81
C THR A 374 0.72 14.97 -10.33
N LEU A 375 1.90 14.67 -10.88
CA LEU A 375 2.12 14.56 -12.33
C LEU A 375 1.20 13.50 -12.93
N GLY A 376 1.05 12.35 -12.27
CA GLY A 376 0.17 11.30 -12.73
C GLY A 376 -1.30 11.72 -12.80
N ARG A 377 -1.77 12.58 -11.88
CA ARG A 377 -3.11 13.18 -11.95
C ARG A 377 -3.26 14.09 -13.16
N ARG A 378 -2.29 14.98 -13.43
CA ARG A 378 -2.31 15.86 -14.61
C ARG A 378 -2.33 15.07 -15.92
N LEU A 379 -1.59 13.95 -15.95
CA LEU A 379 -1.63 13.02 -17.08
C LEU A 379 -3.02 12.37 -17.22
N ALA A 380 -3.62 11.92 -16.12
CA ALA A 380 -4.97 11.35 -16.10
C ALA A 380 -6.03 12.35 -16.60
N ASP A 381 -5.92 13.61 -16.18
CA ASP A 381 -6.77 14.73 -16.63
C ASP A 381 -6.45 15.17 -18.08
N ARG A 382 -5.51 14.49 -18.74
CA ARG A 382 -5.10 14.66 -20.14
C ARG A 382 -4.56 16.06 -20.46
N GLU A 383 -3.97 16.73 -19.47
CA GLU A 383 -3.33 18.03 -19.65
C GLU A 383 -2.38 18.00 -20.84
N THR A 384 -2.42 19.05 -21.66
CA THR A 384 -1.63 19.12 -22.90
C THR A 384 -0.19 19.51 -22.65
N LYS A 385 0.10 20.09 -21.48
CA LYS A 385 1.42 20.53 -21.05
C LYS A 385 1.62 20.08 -19.61
N VAL A 386 2.72 19.38 -19.34
CA VAL A 386 3.08 18.91 -18.00
C VAL A 386 4.53 19.22 -17.71
N LYS A 387 4.90 19.31 -16.43
CA LYS A 387 6.28 19.53 -16.01
C LYS A 387 6.92 18.23 -15.53
N ILE A 388 8.08 17.89 -16.09
CA ILE A 388 8.88 16.73 -15.67
C ILE A 388 10.32 17.23 -15.47
N PHE A 389 10.92 16.93 -14.31
CA PHE A 389 12.23 17.47 -13.90
C PHE A 389 12.36 19.01 -14.00
N GLY A 390 11.24 19.74 -13.85
CA GLY A 390 11.19 21.21 -13.93
C GLY A 390 11.02 21.76 -15.34
N GLU A 391 11.12 20.93 -16.37
CA GLU A 391 10.95 21.31 -17.77
C GLU A 391 9.52 21.05 -18.26
N GLU A 392 9.00 21.90 -19.15
CA GLU A 392 7.67 21.75 -19.73
C GLU A 392 7.70 20.86 -20.98
N TYR A 393 6.85 19.83 -20.99
CA TYR A 393 6.69 18.91 -22.11
C TYR A 393 5.27 19.00 -22.66
N LYS A 394 5.14 19.03 -24.00
CA LYS A 394 3.85 18.91 -24.68
C LYS A 394 3.45 17.43 -24.74
N ARG A 395 2.38 17.06 -24.07
CA ARG A 395 1.85 15.69 -24.09
C ARG A 395 1.18 15.42 -25.43
N ARG A 396 1.83 14.58 -26.24
CA ARG A 396 1.26 13.99 -27.47
C ARG A 396 0.92 12.52 -27.28
N ALA A 397 1.68 11.81 -26.44
CA ALA A 397 1.40 10.42 -26.08
C ALA A 397 -0.02 10.24 -25.57
N ARG A 398 -0.67 9.16 -25.99
CA ARG A 398 -2.04 8.83 -25.58
C ARG A 398 -2.06 8.54 -24.08
N VAL A 399 -3.14 8.93 -23.41
CA VAL A 399 -3.37 8.54 -22.02
C VAL A 399 -4.64 7.70 -21.97
N LYS A 400 -4.51 6.47 -21.49
CA LYS A 400 -5.62 5.60 -21.16
C LYS A 400 -5.59 5.34 -19.66
N ILE A 401 -6.76 5.23 -19.07
CA ILE A 401 -6.93 4.95 -17.64
C ILE A 401 -7.62 3.61 -17.58
N LEU A 402 -7.03 2.69 -16.83
CA LEU A 402 -7.57 1.38 -16.58
C LEU A 402 -8.07 1.35 -15.14
N ASN A 403 -9.39 1.46 -14.99
CA ASN A 403 -10.04 1.34 -13.70
C ASN A 403 -10.21 -0.14 -13.32
N GLY A 404 -10.50 -0.40 -12.04
CA GLY A 404 -10.85 -1.75 -11.58
C GLY A 404 -9.68 -2.61 -11.10
N LEU A 405 -8.44 -2.13 -11.20
CA LEU A 405 -7.31 -2.84 -10.63
C LEU A 405 -7.11 -2.61 -9.13
N SER A 406 -7.75 -1.62 -8.48
CA SER A 406 -7.49 -1.27 -7.06
C SER A 406 -7.41 -2.48 -6.12
N ALA A 407 -6.42 -2.48 -5.23
CA ALA A 407 -6.24 -3.50 -4.21
C ALA A 407 -7.16 -3.34 -2.99
N HIS A 408 -7.88 -2.22 -2.88
CA HIS A 408 -8.83 -1.98 -1.79
C HIS A 408 -10.25 -2.41 -2.17
N ALA A 409 -10.97 -2.95 -1.18
CA ALA A 409 -12.40 -3.17 -1.22
C ALA A 409 -13.16 -1.86 -1.52
N ASP A 410 -14.19 -1.93 -2.36
CA ASP A 410 -15.11 -0.81 -2.54
C ASP A 410 -16.15 -0.70 -1.42
N SER A 411 -16.98 0.35 -1.49
CA SER A 411 -18.05 0.61 -0.52
C SER A 411 -18.96 -0.60 -0.29
N SER A 412 -19.34 -1.32 -1.36
CA SER A 412 -20.22 -2.48 -1.23
C SER A 412 -19.52 -3.70 -0.64
N GLU A 413 -18.26 -3.94 -1.03
CA GLU A 413 -17.44 -5.03 -0.49
C GLU A 413 -17.11 -4.82 1.00
N LEU A 414 -16.87 -3.56 1.42
CA LEU A 414 -16.66 -3.19 2.83
C LEU A 414 -17.92 -3.44 3.67
N VAL A 415 -19.08 -2.96 3.19
CA VAL A 415 -20.38 -3.16 3.86
C VAL A 415 -20.72 -4.66 3.95
N GLU A 416 -20.49 -5.41 2.88
CA GLU A 416 -20.68 -6.86 2.86
C GLU A 416 -19.78 -7.54 3.91
N TRP A 417 -18.50 -7.19 3.97
CA TRP A 417 -17.57 -7.76 4.95
C TRP A 417 -18.00 -7.47 6.40
N VAL A 418 -18.40 -6.24 6.71
CA VAL A 418 -18.89 -5.89 8.06
C VAL A 418 -20.17 -6.64 8.41
N SER A 419 -21.05 -6.87 7.43
CA SER A 419 -22.35 -7.53 7.65
C SER A 419 -22.22 -8.90 8.33
N ALA A 420 -21.13 -9.63 8.05
CA ALA A 420 -20.83 -10.94 8.64
C ALA A 420 -20.67 -10.91 10.18
N GLY A 421 -20.22 -9.79 10.76
CA GLY A 421 -19.93 -9.66 12.19
C GLY A 421 -20.84 -8.72 12.98
N THR A 422 -21.95 -8.28 12.39
CA THR A 422 -22.82 -7.23 12.97
C THR A 422 -23.50 -7.60 14.28
N ARG A 423 -23.77 -8.88 14.53
CA ARG A 423 -24.64 -9.32 15.64
C ARG A 423 -24.14 -8.91 17.03
N LYS A 424 -22.83 -8.90 17.26
CA LYS A 424 -22.20 -8.54 18.56
C LYS A 424 -21.60 -7.14 18.54
N LEU A 425 -21.53 -6.51 17.37
CA LEU A 425 -20.84 -5.25 17.15
C LEU A 425 -21.59 -4.10 17.84
N LYS A 426 -20.94 -3.51 18.85
CA LYS A 426 -21.49 -2.40 19.63
C LYS A 426 -21.11 -1.05 19.03
N ARG A 427 -19.88 -0.92 18.53
CA ARG A 427 -19.36 0.34 17.99
C ARG A 427 -18.36 0.10 16.86
N ALA A 428 -18.49 0.88 15.79
CA ALA A 428 -17.53 0.93 14.69
C ALA A 428 -16.88 2.32 14.57
N PHE A 429 -15.61 2.34 14.18
CA PHE A 429 -14.79 3.51 13.95
C PHE A 429 -14.30 3.49 12.51
N VAL A 430 -14.65 4.51 11.73
CA VAL A 430 -14.28 4.60 10.31
C VAL A 430 -13.07 5.52 10.17
N VAL A 431 -11.96 4.97 9.69
CA VAL A 431 -10.67 5.65 9.48
C VAL A 431 -10.15 5.35 8.07
N HIS A 432 -8.92 5.77 7.78
CA HIS A 432 -8.19 5.48 6.55
C HIS A 432 -8.98 5.82 5.27
N GLY A 433 -9.40 7.08 5.18
CA GLY A 433 -10.19 7.62 4.08
C GLY A 433 -10.29 9.12 4.23
N GLU A 434 -10.44 9.84 3.12
CA GLU A 434 -10.77 11.28 3.22
C GLU A 434 -12.17 11.44 3.86
N GLU A 435 -12.44 12.64 4.36
CA GLU A 435 -13.62 12.91 5.20
C GLU A 435 -14.93 12.47 4.54
N GLN A 436 -15.12 12.75 3.25
CA GLN A 436 -16.33 12.38 2.52
C GLN A 436 -16.51 10.87 2.38
N GLN A 437 -15.43 10.13 2.10
CA GLN A 437 -15.43 8.67 2.02
C GLN A 437 -15.80 8.06 3.37
N SER A 438 -15.17 8.57 4.44
CA SER A 438 -15.38 8.09 5.81
C SER A 438 -16.83 8.31 6.25
N LEU A 439 -17.37 9.51 6.03
CA LEU A 439 -18.76 9.84 6.37
C LEU A 439 -19.76 8.98 5.60
N PHE A 440 -19.54 8.79 4.29
CA PHE A 440 -20.43 7.96 3.47
C PHE A 440 -20.44 6.49 3.93
N LEU A 441 -19.26 5.92 4.22
CA LEU A 441 -19.19 4.55 4.74
C LEU A 441 -19.85 4.47 6.13
N ALA A 442 -19.62 5.47 7.00
CA ALA A 442 -20.25 5.50 8.31
C ALA A 442 -21.78 5.47 8.22
N ASP A 443 -22.38 6.22 7.28
CA ASP A 443 -23.83 6.19 7.04
C ASP A 443 -24.31 4.81 6.56
N LYS A 444 -23.56 4.15 5.67
CA LYS A 444 -23.87 2.78 5.23
C LYS A 444 -23.82 1.78 6.37
N LEU A 445 -22.82 1.88 7.24
CA LEU A 445 -22.67 1.03 8.42
C LEU A 445 -23.79 1.24 9.45
N ARG A 446 -24.24 2.49 9.67
CA ARG A 446 -25.44 2.77 10.48
C ARG A 446 -26.67 2.07 9.90
N GLY A 447 -26.78 2.01 8.58
CA GLY A 447 -27.83 1.27 7.86
C GLY A 447 -27.85 -0.23 8.13
N LEU A 448 -26.75 -0.84 8.62
CA LEU A 448 -26.70 -2.23 9.04
C LEU A 448 -27.24 -2.47 10.46
N GLY A 449 -27.68 -1.42 11.17
CA GLY A 449 -28.18 -1.50 12.53
C GLY A 449 -27.08 -1.50 13.60
N ILE A 450 -25.85 -1.07 13.25
CA ILE A 450 -24.76 -0.92 14.22
C ILE A 450 -25.11 0.23 15.18
N PRO A 451 -25.12 0.01 16.51
CA PRO A 451 -25.63 1.00 17.46
C PRO A 451 -24.88 2.33 17.45
N ASP A 452 -23.56 2.30 17.27
CA ASP A 452 -22.71 3.48 17.26
C ASP A 452 -21.67 3.38 16.14
N VAL A 453 -21.63 4.38 15.27
CA VAL A 453 -20.64 4.50 14.20
C VAL A 453 -20.05 5.90 14.24
N SER A 454 -18.74 5.95 14.48
CA SER A 454 -17.97 7.18 14.64
C SER A 454 -16.94 7.35 13.53
N VAL A 455 -16.70 8.60 13.11
CA VAL A 455 -15.57 8.99 12.25
C VAL A 455 -14.59 9.77 13.13
N PRO A 456 -13.51 9.14 13.64
CA PRO A 456 -12.61 9.77 14.59
C PRO A 456 -11.87 10.98 14.02
N GLN A 457 -11.59 11.96 14.88
CA GLN A 457 -10.59 12.99 14.63
C GLN A 457 -9.24 12.61 15.23
N ARG A 458 -8.16 13.22 14.75
CA ARG A 458 -6.81 12.98 15.26
C ARG A 458 -6.72 13.33 16.75
N GLY A 459 -6.24 12.39 17.56
CA GLY A 459 -6.12 12.49 19.01
C GLY A 459 -7.42 12.25 19.77
N GLN A 460 -8.52 11.93 19.08
CA GLN A 460 -9.78 11.61 19.74
C GLN A 460 -9.67 10.24 20.43
N THR A 461 -10.15 10.21 21.67
CA THR A 461 -10.13 9.03 22.54
C THR A 461 -11.55 8.57 22.85
N PHE A 462 -11.76 7.25 22.83
CA PHE A 462 -13.05 6.61 23.07
C PHE A 462 -12.92 5.56 24.16
N SER A 463 -13.75 5.68 25.21
CA SER A 463 -13.95 4.60 26.17
C SER A 463 -14.89 3.56 25.59
N LEU A 464 -14.48 2.29 25.66
CA LEU A 464 -15.19 1.16 25.07
C LEU A 464 -16.01 0.36 26.11
N ASP A 465 -16.02 0.79 27.38
CA ASP A 465 -16.69 0.09 28.49
C ASP A 465 -17.97 0.79 29.00
N ALA A 466 -18.44 1.83 28.30
CA ALA A 466 -19.57 2.66 28.74
C ALA A 466 -20.94 2.05 28.44
#